data_AF-A0A2R6FJF1-F1
#
_entry.id   AF-A0A2R6FJF1-F1
#
_cell.length_a   1.000
_cell.length_b   1.000
_cell.length_c   1.000
_cell.angle_alpha   90.00
_cell.angle_beta   90.00
_cell.angle_gamma   90.00
#
_symmetry.space_group_name_H-M   'P 1'
#
loop_
_entity.id
_entity.type
_entity.pdbx_description
1 polymer ?
#
loop_
_entity_poly.entity_id
_entity_poly.type
_entity_poly.pdbx_seq_one_letter_code
_entity_poly.pdbx_strand_id
1 'polypeptide(L)' 'MATDRPRNAVEDTEHVATTIGRYVLGEISLGKAAEHTGVTRWEMKEILQEAGVELRLGPRSMDDLEDEIDVALDLE' A
#
# COMPACT_ATOMS: atom_id res chain seq x y z
N MET A 1 -17.60 -17.42 -26.71
CA MET A 1 -16.55 -16.93 -25.79
C MET A 1 -17.04 -15.64 -25.17
N ALA A 2 -17.65 -15.71 -23.98
CA ALA A 2 -18.02 -14.51 -23.22
C ALA A 2 -16.73 -13.96 -22.61
N THR A 3 -16.38 -12.73 -22.97
CA THR A 3 -15.13 -12.08 -22.57
C THR A 3 -15.17 -11.78 -21.08
N ASP A 4 -14.35 -12.49 -20.31
CA ASP A 4 -14.18 -12.32 -18.87
C ASP A 4 -13.35 -11.08 -18.45
N ARG A 5 -13.30 -10.09 -19.35
CA ARG A 5 -12.40 -8.94 -19.29
C ARG A 5 -12.79 -7.88 -18.25
N PRO A 6 -14.07 -7.55 -17.99
CA PRO A 6 -14.38 -6.46 -17.06
C PRO A 6 -14.22 -6.84 -15.59
N ARG A 7 -14.25 -8.13 -15.24
CA ARG A 7 -14.11 -8.58 -13.83
C ARG A 7 -12.69 -8.40 -13.31
N ASN A 8 -11.69 -8.85 -14.06
CA ASN A 8 -10.28 -8.72 -13.69
C ASN A 8 -9.88 -7.26 -13.43
N ALA A 9 -10.29 -6.32 -14.29
CA ALA A 9 -9.93 -4.90 -14.11
C ALA A 9 -10.57 -4.26 -12.84
N VAL A 10 -11.77 -4.70 -12.46
CA VAL A 10 -12.44 -4.24 -11.23
C VAL A 10 -11.77 -4.85 -10.00
N GLU A 11 -11.43 -6.15 -10.05
CA GLU A 11 -10.68 -6.84 -9.00
C GLU A 11 -9.28 -6.22 -8.81
N ASP A 12 -8.59 -5.88 -9.90
CA ASP A 12 -7.30 -5.18 -9.88
C ASP A 12 -7.44 -3.79 -9.25
N THR A 13 -8.53 -3.07 -9.54
CA THR A 13 -8.78 -1.73 -8.98
C THR A 13 -9.10 -1.80 -7.49
N GLU A 14 -9.93 -2.76 -7.06
CA GLU A 14 -10.28 -2.97 -5.65
C GLU A 14 -9.05 -3.38 -4.84
N HIS A 15 -8.19 -4.23 -5.40
CA HIS A 15 -6.94 -4.66 -4.77
C HIS A 15 -5.97 -3.48 -4.56
N VAL A 16 -5.81 -2.62 -5.57
CA VAL A 16 -4.99 -1.40 -5.45
C VAL A 16 -5.59 -0.44 -4.44
N ALA A 17 -6.90 -0.18 -4.48
CA ALA A 17 -7.57 0.71 -3.53
C ALA A 17 -7.44 0.22 -2.09
N THR A 18 -7.62 -1.08 -1.86
CA THR A 18 -7.44 -1.71 -0.54
C THR A 18 -6.00 -1.54 -0.06
N THR A 19 -5.02 -1.79 -0.94
CA THR A 19 -3.60 -1.64 -0.60
C THR A 19 -3.25 -0.20 -0.23
N ILE A 20 -3.77 0.79 -0.97
CA ILE A 20 -3.59 2.22 -0.63
C ILE A 20 -4.21 2.53 0.73
N GLY A 21 -5.43 2.03 0.99
CA GLY A 21 -6.12 2.23 2.28
C GLY A 21 -5.30 1.72 3.46
N ARG A 22 -4.77 0.49 3.35
CA ARG A 22 -3.91 -0.11 4.39
C ARG A 22 -2.60 0.66 4.61
N TYR A 23 -1.99 1.19 3.54
CA TYR A 23 -0.82 2.06 3.67
C TYR A 23 -1.15 3.36 4.42
N VAL A 24 -2.27 4.00 4.07
CA VAL A 24 -2.71 5.25 4.72
C VAL A 24 -3.00 5.03 6.21
N LEU A 25 -3.61 3.89 6.55
CA LEU A 25 -3.86 3.50 7.94
C LEU A 25 -2.59 3.08 8.70
N GLY A 26 -1.48 2.91 7.99
CA GLY A 26 -0.20 2.51 8.57
C GLY A 26 -0.05 1.02 8.84
N GLU A 27 -1.03 0.21 8.46
CA GLU A 27 -1.03 -1.25 8.61
C GLU A 27 0.05 -1.93 7.76
N ILE A 28 0.51 -1.26 6.69
CA ILE A 28 1.57 -1.77 5.84
C ILE A 28 2.54 -0.65 5.45
N SER A 29 3.81 -1.00 5.31
CA SER A 29 4.83 -0.09 4.80
C SER A 29 4.70 0.14 3.29
N LEU A 30 5.37 1.18 2.77
CA LEU A 30 5.46 1.44 1.31
C LEU A 30 6.03 0.23 0.54
N GLY A 31 7.00 -0.46 1.14
CA GLY A 31 7.61 -1.66 0.55
C GLY A 31 6.59 -2.80 0.45
N LYS A 32 5.81 -3.01 1.52
CA LYS A 32 4.79 -4.05 1.56
C LYS A 32 3.62 -3.74 0.63
N ALA A 33 3.22 -2.47 0.53
CA ALA A 33 2.24 -2.03 -0.46
C ALA A 33 2.70 -2.35 -1.89
N ALA A 34 3.95 -2.04 -2.23
CA ALA A 34 4.52 -2.35 -3.55
C ALA A 34 4.55 -3.87 -3.84
N GLU A 35 4.90 -4.67 -2.84
CA GLU A 35 4.84 -6.14 -2.91
C GLU A 35 3.41 -6.63 -3.19
N HIS A 36 2.40 -6.10 -2.48
CA HIS A 36 1.00 -6.49 -2.64
C HIS A 36 0.48 -6.23 -4.06
N THR A 37 0.87 -5.14 -4.71
CA THR A 37 0.41 -4.82 -6.07
C THR A 37 1.36 -5.30 -7.17
N GLY A 38 2.48 -5.96 -6.82
CA GLY A 38 3.46 -6.45 -7.78
C GLY A 38 4.21 -5.37 -8.55
N VAL A 39 4.30 -4.15 -7.99
CA VAL A 39 5.01 -3.02 -8.60
C VAL A 39 6.31 -2.72 -7.84
N THR A 40 7.19 -1.94 -8.43
CA THR A 40 8.38 -1.46 -7.73
C THR A 40 8.00 -0.43 -6.65
N ARG A 41 8.86 -0.26 -5.65
CA ARG A 41 8.68 0.80 -4.64
C ARG A 41 8.59 2.21 -5.25
N TRP A 42 9.23 2.43 -6.39
CA TRP A 42 9.16 3.72 -7.10
C TRP A 42 7.79 3.91 -7.76
N GLU A 43 7.26 2.91 -8.45
CA GLU A 43 5.91 2.96 -9.04
C GLU A 43 4.83 3.11 -7.96
N MET A 44 4.95 2.40 -6.83
CA MET A 44 4.00 2.58 -5.72
C MET A 44 4.02 4.01 -5.16
N LYS A 45 5.19 4.65 -5.13
CA LYS A 45 5.31 6.05 -4.73
C LYS A 45 4.53 6.95 -5.68
N GLU A 46 4.64 6.72 -6.99
CA GLU A 46 3.91 7.48 -8.00
C GLU A 46 2.39 7.27 -7.85
N ILE A 47 1.94 6.02 -7.69
CA ILE A 47 0.53 5.68 -7.46
C ILE A 47 -0.05 6.43 -6.25
N LEU A 48 0.67 6.43 -5.13
CA LEU A 48 0.23 7.14 -3.92
C LEU A 48 0.17 8.66 -4.14
N GLN A 49 1.15 9.23 -4.84
CA GLN A 49 1.17 10.65 -5.16
C GLN A 49 0.02 11.05 -6.10
N GLU A 50 -0.27 10.24 -7.11
CA GLU A 50 -1.41 10.42 -8.02
C GLU A 50 -2.76 10.31 -7.28
N ALA A 51 -2.84 9.44 -6.27
CA ALA A 51 -3.99 9.32 -5.37
C ALA A 51 -4.10 10.47 -4.34
N GLY A 52 -3.14 11.41 -4.32
CA GLY A 52 -3.13 12.54 -3.38
C GLY A 52 -2.73 12.15 -1.95
N VAL A 53 -2.09 10.99 -1.77
CA VAL A 53 -1.63 10.50 -0.47
C VAL A 53 -0.26 11.09 -0.15
N GLU A 54 -0.13 11.69 1.04
CA GLU A 54 1.17 12.14 1.56
C GLU A 54 2.04 10.93 1.92
N LEU A 55 3.29 10.93 1.45
CA LEU A 55 4.23 9.86 1.74
C LEU A 55 4.74 9.98 3.17
N ARG A 56 4.63 8.90 3.94
CA ARG A 56 5.29 8.78 5.24
C ARG A 56 6.79 8.52 5.02
N LEU A 57 7.61 9.55 5.22
CA LEU A 57 9.07 9.45 5.13
C LEU A 57 9.66 9.12 6.50
N GLY A 58 9.43 7.88 6.93
CA GLY A 58 9.89 7.36 8.22
C GLY A 58 9.15 7.96 9.43
N PRO A 59 9.45 7.44 10.63
CA PRO A 59 8.80 7.85 11.86
C PRO A 59 9.25 9.25 12.29
N ARG A 60 8.31 10.07 12.78
CA ARG A 60 8.59 11.41 13.29
C ARG A 60 8.79 11.42 14.81
N SER A 61 8.46 10.32 15.48
CA SER A 61 8.57 10.12 16.93
C SER A 61 9.10 8.71 17.26
N MET A 62 9.40 8.45 18.54
CA MET A 62 9.76 7.10 19.00
C MET A 62 8.55 6.18 18.99
N ASP A 63 7.37 6.70 19.36
CA ASP A 63 6.11 5.94 19.29
C ASP A 63 5.81 5.54 17.83
N ASP A 64 5.98 6.45 16.87
CA ASP A 64 5.82 6.15 15.44
C ASP A 64 6.81 5.05 14.97
N LEU A 65 8.01 5.02 15.55
CA LEU A 65 9.03 4.02 15.22
C LEU A 65 8.65 2.66 15.79
N GLU A 66 8.14 2.61 17.02
CA GLU A 66 7.63 1.38 17.64
C GLU A 66 6.47 0.81 16.81
N ASP A 67 5.50 1.64 16.42
CA ASP A 67 4.41 1.24 15.53
C ASP A 67 4.91 0.67 14.19
N GLU A 68 5.94 1.29 13.57
CA GLU A 68 6.53 0.77 12.34
C GLU A 68 7.25 -0.57 12.53
N ILE A 69 7.88 -0.79 13.68
CA ILE A 69 8.53 -2.06 14.02
C ILE A 69 7.50 -3.16 14.21
N ASP A 70 6.42 -2.89 14.94
CA ASP A 70 5.35 -3.86 15.20
C ASP A 70 4.71 -4.33 13.89
N VAL A 71 4.39 -3.38 12.99
CA VAL A 71 3.89 -3.67 11.64
C VAL A 71 4.90 -4.47 10.82
N ALA A 72 6.20 -4.17 10.91
CA ALA A 72 7.23 -4.87 10.13
C ALA A 72 7.49 -6.29 10.64
N LEU A 73 7.30 -6.52 11.95
CA LEU A 73 7.48 -7.82 12.60
C LEU A 73 6.19 -8.64 12.68
N ASP A 74 5.05 -8.07 12.25
CA ASP A 74 3.73 -8.70 12.31
C ASP A 74 3.37 -9.11 13.76
N LEU A 75 3.74 -8.26 14.72
CA LEU A 75 3.52 -8.49 16.16
C LEU A 75 2.16 -7.93 16.57
N GLU A 76 1.07 -8.60 16.18
CA GLU A 76 -0.29 -8.38 16.71
C GLU A 76 -0.73 -9.49 17.68
#